data_AF-A0A522AR69-F1
#
_entry.id   AF-A0A522AR69-F1
#
_cell.length_a   1.000
_cell.length_b   1.000
_cell.length_c   1.000
_cell.angle_alpha   90.00
_cell.angle_beta   90.00
_cell.angle_gamma   90.00
#
_symmetry.space_group_name_H-M   'P 1'
#
loop_
_entity.id
_entity.type
_entity.pdbx_description
1 polymer ?
#
loop_
_entity_poly.entity_id
_entity_poly.type
_entity_poly.pdbx_seq_one_letter_code
_entity_poly.pdbx_strand_id
1 'polypeptide(L)' 'RALNDVAVFGIKTTIPYYLQILDSPVFRSGVFNTGFVDANPQLVNYSNKRRPEEIAAVLAVAIAAHTGN' A
#
# COMPACT_ATOMS: atom_id res chain seq x y z
N ARG A 1 -9.08 -4.86 8.53
CA ARG A 1 -10.02 -5.75 7.82
C ARG A 1 -10.73 -4.99 6.71
N ALA A 2 -11.68 -4.09 7.00
CA ALA A 2 -12.38 -3.30 5.98
C ALA A 2 -11.48 -2.66 4.91
N LEU A 3 -10.38 -1.99 5.30
CA LEU A 3 -9.43 -1.40 4.34
C LEU A 3 -8.73 -2.42 3.43
N ASN A 4 -8.55 -3.66 3.88
CA ASN A 4 -7.97 -4.74 3.06
C ASN A 4 -9.01 -5.41 2.16
N ASP A 5 -10.29 -5.30 2.52
CA ASP A 5 -11.41 -5.89 1.78
C ASP A 5 -11.87 -4.97 0.62
N VAL A 6 -11.45 -3.70 0.64
CA VAL A 6 -11.71 -2.75 -0.44
C VAL A 6 -10.78 -3.04 -1.63
N ALA A 7 -11.38 -3.45 -2.74
CA ALA A 7 -10.68 -3.61 -4.01
C ALA A 7 -10.89 -2.37 -4.89
N VAL A 8 -9.87 -1.50 -4.96
CA VAL A 8 -9.80 -0.39 -5.92
C VAL A 8 -8.64 -0.61 -6.87
N PHE A 9 -8.93 -0.66 -8.16
CA PHE A 9 -7.94 -0.90 -9.21
C PHE A 9 -7.75 0.34 -10.09
N GLY A 10 -6.57 0.47 -10.69
CA GLY A 10 -6.27 1.51 -11.69
C GLY A 10 -5.89 2.89 -11.15
N ILE A 11 -6.10 3.18 -9.86
CA ILE A 11 -5.68 4.43 -9.22
C ILE A 11 -4.91 4.20 -7.92
N LYS A 12 -4.03 5.14 -7.55
CA LYS A 12 -3.44 5.17 -6.22
C LYS A 12 -4.50 5.58 -5.20
N THR A 13 -4.52 4.89 -4.05
CA THR A 13 -5.41 5.21 -2.94
C THR A 13 -4.59 5.49 -1.68
N THR A 14 -5.23 6.11 -0.70
CA THR A 14 -4.64 6.35 0.64
C THR A 14 -4.77 5.15 1.57
N ILE A 15 -5.28 4.01 1.09
CA ILE A 15 -5.40 2.77 1.87
C ILE A 15 -4.07 2.37 2.54
N PRO A 16 -2.92 2.35 1.84
CA PRO A 16 -1.64 1.98 2.47
C PRO A 16 -1.23 2.92 3.60
N TYR A 17 -1.51 4.21 3.46
CA TYR A 17 -1.24 5.22 4.48
C TYR A 17 -2.09 4.99 5.73
N TYR A 18 -3.40 4.75 5.57
CA TYR A 18 -4.27 4.46 6.70
C TYR A 18 -3.91 3.14 7.39
N LEU A 19 -3.43 2.13 6.65
CA LEU A 19 -2.92 0.90 7.26
C LEU A 19 -1.69 1.17 8.14
N GLN A 20 -0.79 2.08 7.77
CA GLN A 20 0.33 2.47 8.64
C GLN A 20 -0.14 3.17 9.92
N ILE A 21 -1.12 4.07 9.82
CA ILE A 21 -1.70 4.73 10.99
C ILE A 21 -2.30 3.69 11.95
N LEU A 22 -3.07 2.73 11.43
CA LEU A 22 -3.70 1.69 12.24
C LEU A 22 -2.69 0.73 12.90
N ASP A 23 -1.50 0.56 12.32
CA ASP A 23 -0.44 -0.26 12.90
C ASP A 23 0.38 0.48 13.98
N SER A 24 0.37 1.82 13.95
CA SER A 24 1.12 2.65 14.90
C SER A 24 0.73 2.40 16.36
N PRO A 25 1.69 2.10 17.26
CA PRO A 25 1.42 1.94 18.69
C PRO A 25 0.81 3.19 19.33
N VAL A 26 1.20 4.38 18.85
CA VAL A 26 0.69 5.66 19.35
C VAL A 26 -0.77 5.86 18.97
N PHE A 27 -1.16 5.47 17.76
CA PHE A 27 -2.56 5.53 17.35
C PHE A 27 -3.40 4.49 18.12
N ARG A 28 -2.87 3.28 18.29
CA ARG A 28 -3.53 2.18 19.00
C ARG A 28 -3.70 2.43 20.50
N SER A 29 -2.86 3.27 21.11
CA SER A 29 -3.01 3.66 22.52
C SER A 29 -4.18 4.61 22.75
N GLY A 30 -4.69 5.26 21.70
CA GLY A 30 -5.72 6.29 21.80
C GLY A 30 -5.24 7.63 22.39
N VAL A 31 -3.96 7.75 22.71
CA VAL A 31 -3.36 8.95 23.30
C VAL A 31 -2.58 9.70 22.23
N PHE A 32 -3.29 10.51 21.45
CA PHE A 32 -2.71 11.35 20.40
C PHE A 32 -3.51 12.64 20.23
N ASN A 33 -2.92 13.63 19.54
CA ASN A 33 -3.55 14.92 19.27
C ASN A 33 -3.54 15.22 17.77
N THR A 34 -3.98 16.43 17.39
CA THR A 34 -4.06 16.86 15.98
C THR A 34 -2.69 16.94 15.29
N GLY A 35 -1.58 17.04 16.04
CA GLY A 35 -0.22 17.03 15.51
C GLY A 35 0.39 15.63 15.35
N PHE A 36 -0.38 14.56 15.59
CA PHE A 36 0.10 13.18 15.52
C PHE A 36 0.78 12.85 14.18
N VAL A 37 0.16 13.24 13.06
CA VAL A 37 0.69 12.91 11.72
C VAL A 37 2.02 13.61 11.49
N ASP A 38 2.10 14.91 11.80
CA ASP A 38 3.31 15.72 11.60
C ASP A 38 4.48 15.23 12.48
N ALA A 39 4.17 14.74 13.69
CA ALA A 39 5.15 14.18 14.61
C ALA A 39 5.64 12.78 14.24
N ASN A 40 5.02 12.12 13.25
CA ASN A 40 5.34 10.74 12.85
C ASN A 40 5.58 10.63 11.33
N PRO A 41 6.65 11.25 10.80
CA PRO A 41 6.96 11.24 9.36
C PRO A 41 7.17 9.82 8.80
N GLN A 42 7.47 8.83 9.63
CA GLN A 42 7.53 7.42 9.24
C GLN A 42 6.19 6.87 8.69
N LEU A 43 5.06 7.49 9.02
CA LEU A 43 3.73 7.05 8.53
C LEU A 43 3.57 7.21 7.01
N VAL A 44 4.32 8.12 6.38
CA VAL A 44 4.31 8.28 4.92
C VAL A 44 5.26 7.33 4.20
N ASN A 45 6.14 6.62 4.92
CA ASN A 45 7.09 5.66 4.37
C ASN A 45 6.45 4.26 4.25
N TYR A 46 5.32 4.16 3.57
CA TYR A 46 4.67 2.87 3.30
C TYR A 46 5.22 2.19 2.05
N SER A 47 5.29 0.86 2.09
CA SER A 47 5.64 0.06 0.92
C SER A 47 4.54 0.18 -0.14
N ASN A 48 4.86 0.79 -1.29
CA ASN A 48 4.06 0.64 -2.50
C ASN A 48 4.34 -0.75 -3.09
N LYS A 49 3.65 -1.76 -2.56
CA LYS A 49 3.69 -3.11 -3.13
C LYS A 49 3.26 -3.03 -4.59
N ARG A 50 4.00 -3.72 -5.47
CA ARG A 50 3.64 -3.84 -6.89
C ARG A 50 2.24 -4.42 -7.00
N ARG A 51 1.43 -3.84 -7.88
CA ARG A 51 0.07 -4.32 -8.08
C ARG A 51 0.10 -5.66 -8.82
N PRO A 52 -0.88 -6.57 -8.59
CA PRO A 52 -0.94 -7.85 -9.30
C PRO A 52 -0.92 -7.71 -10.82
N GLU A 53 -1.52 -6.64 -11.38
CA GLU A 53 -1.54 -6.43 -12.83
C GLU A 53 -0.14 -6.12 -13.37
N GLU A 54 0.70 -5.40 -12.61
CA GLU A 54 2.08 -5.12 -13.01
C GLU A 54 2.92 -6.40 -13.02
N ILE A 55 2.69 -7.28 -12.03
CA ILE A 55 3.36 -8.59 -11.96
C ILE A 55 2.90 -9.48 -13.12
N ALA A 56 1.60 -9.54 -13.39
CA ALA A 56 1.03 -10.31 -14.48
C ALA A 56 1.53 -9.82 -15.85
N ALA A 57 1.63 -8.50 -16.06
CA ALA A 57 2.16 -7.92 -17.28
C ALA A 57 3.63 -8.29 -17.49
N VAL A 58 4.48 -8.16 -16.46
CA VAL A 58 5.90 -8.57 -16.54
C VAL A 58 6.02 -10.06 -16.85
N LEU A 59 5.19 -10.90 -16.23
CA LEU A 59 5.18 -12.35 -16.49
C LEU A 59 4.77 -12.67 -17.93
N ALA A 60 3.70 -12.02 -18.43
CA ALA A 60 3.25 -12.19 -19.81
C ALA A 60 4.33 -11.79 -20.82
N VAL A 61 5.02 -10.67 -20.58
CA VAL A 61 6.16 -10.22 -21.41
C VAL A 61 7.29 -11.25 -21.38
N ALA A 62 7.65 -11.76 -20.20
CA ALA A 62 8.70 -12.77 -20.07
C ALA A 62 8.37 -14.06 -20.83
N ILE A 63 7.13 -14.52 -20.75
CA ILE A 63 6.66 -15.70 -21.50
C ILE A 63 6.70 -15.43 -23.00
N ALA A 64 6.14 -14.31 -23.46
CA ALA A 64 6.12 -13.97 -24.88
C ALA A 64 7.53 -13.84 -25.49
N ALA A 65 8.48 -13.25 -24.75
CA ALA A 65 9.88 -13.16 -25.15
C ALA A 65 10.59 -14.53 -25.17
N HIS A 66 10.17 -15.46 -24.31
CA HIS A 66 10.73 -16.81 -24.25
C HIS A 66 10.18 -17.73 -25.35
N THR A 67 8.89 -17.62 -25.70
CA THR A 67 8.22 -18.52 -26.65
C THR A 67 8.13 -17.97 -28.08
N GLY A 68 8.47 -16.69 -28.28
CA GLY A 68 8.40 -16.01 -29.58
C GLY A 68 9.68 -16.06 -30.42
N ASN A 69 10.65 -16.91 -30.05
CA ASN A 69 11.90 -17.14 -30.77
C ASN A 69 11.96 -18.58 -31.31
#